data_AF-K0IDE1-F1
#
_entry.id   AF-K0IDE1-F1
#
_cell.length_a   1.000
_cell.length_b   1.000
_cell.length_c   1.000
_cell.angle_alpha   90.00
_cell.angle_beta   90.00
_cell.angle_gamma   90.00
#
_symmetry.space_group_name_H-M   'P 1'
#
loop_
_entity.id
_entity.type
_entity.pdbx_description
1 polymer ?
#
loop_
_entity_poly.entity_id
_entity_poly.type
_entity_poly.pdbx_seq_one_letter_code
_entity_poly.pdbx_strand_id
1 'polypeptide(L)'
;MATANRNKTAAAVAAKTVQTALPGDPAPGMRQVLQVITKRDGFRRAGREWHGTTFVPVQELTREQFEQIDREPMLVAQLMEVPEEQVGELAARDGADGSETGT
;
A
#
# COMPACT_ATOMS: atom_id res chain seq x y z
N MET A 1 7.13 -46.62 26.90
CA MET A 1 8.12 -45.79 26.18
C MET A 1 7.35 -44.94 25.18
N ALA A 2 7.17 -43.65 25.48
CA ALA A 2 6.35 -42.72 24.71
C ALA A 2 7.21 -41.87 23.76
N THR A 3 6.65 -41.49 22.61
CA THR A 3 6.68 -40.15 21.95
C THR A 3 6.08 -40.31 20.54
N ALA A 4 4.87 -39.81 20.26
CA ALA A 4 4.49 -38.40 19.97
C ALA A 4 5.05 -37.93 18.61
N ASN A 5 4.38 -37.16 17.76
CA ASN A 5 2.98 -36.78 17.53
C ASN A 5 2.98 -36.10 16.15
N ARG A 6 1.84 -36.14 15.46
CA ARG A 6 1.57 -35.58 14.13
C ARG A 6 1.72 -34.05 14.11
N ASN A 7 2.73 -33.50 13.43
CA ASN A 7 2.85 -32.04 13.18
C ASN A 7 2.49 -31.68 11.73
N LYS A 8 1.17 -31.56 11.48
CA LYS A 8 0.60 -30.76 10.40
C LYS A 8 0.35 -29.35 10.94
N THR A 9 1.36 -28.47 10.91
CA THR A 9 1.18 -27.02 11.12
C THR A 9 2.49 -26.28 10.83
N ALA A 10 2.58 -25.68 9.65
CA ALA A 10 3.39 -24.49 9.37
C ALA A 10 2.95 -23.86 8.04
N ALA A 11 1.66 -23.55 7.93
CA ALA A 11 1.26 -22.41 7.13
C ALA A 11 1.60 -21.14 7.92
N ALA A 12 2.04 -20.10 7.22
CA ALA A 12 2.13 -18.72 7.71
C ALA A 12 3.27 -18.33 8.67
N VAL A 13 4.54 -18.62 8.33
CA VAL A 13 5.70 -17.88 8.88
C VAL A 13 6.84 -17.75 7.85
N ALA A 14 6.54 -17.25 6.65
CA ALA A 14 7.59 -16.94 5.65
C ALA A 14 7.32 -15.66 4.85
N ALA A 15 6.39 -14.80 5.30
CA ALA A 15 6.10 -13.51 4.69
C ALA A 15 6.56 -12.32 5.56
N LYS A 16 7.55 -12.54 6.43
CA LYS A 16 7.98 -11.53 7.41
C LYS A 16 9.49 -11.38 7.47
N THR A 17 10.16 -11.34 6.32
CA THR A 17 11.62 -11.03 6.28
C THR A 17 12.15 -10.49 4.95
N VAL A 18 11.31 -10.16 3.98
CA VAL A 18 11.76 -9.42 2.79
C VAL A 18 11.07 -8.06 2.74
N GLN A 19 11.09 -7.35 3.87
CA GLN A 19 11.00 -5.90 3.86
C GLN A 19 12.36 -5.41 3.39
N THR A 20 12.57 -5.42 2.07
CA THR A 20 13.58 -4.58 1.45
C THR A 20 13.08 -3.15 1.63
N ALA A 21 13.39 -2.57 2.79
CA ALA A 21 13.01 -1.23 3.16
C ALA A 21 13.32 -0.28 2.01
N LEU A 22 12.27 0.36 1.51
CA LEU A 22 12.39 1.54 0.66
C LEU A 22 13.13 2.61 1.48
N PRO A 23 13.97 3.46 0.85
CA PRO A 23 14.84 4.37 1.58
C PRO A 23 14.03 5.36 2.43
N GLY A 24 14.33 5.40 3.73
CA GLY A 24 13.75 6.32 4.72
C GLY A 24 12.87 5.57 5.71
N ASP A 25 13.45 5.13 6.82
CA ASP A 25 12.66 4.71 7.99
C ASP A 25 11.82 5.92 8.44
N PRO A 26 10.47 5.81 8.49
CA PRO A 26 9.66 6.92 8.93
C PRO A 26 9.99 7.29 10.37
N ALA A 27 9.82 8.57 10.71
CA ALA A 27 9.98 9.01 12.09
C ALA A 27 9.12 8.14 13.06
N PRO A 28 9.55 7.90 14.30
CA PRO A 28 8.77 7.11 15.25
C PRO A 28 7.39 7.74 15.48
N GLY A 29 6.33 6.98 15.22
CA GLY A 29 4.93 7.46 15.25
C GLY A 29 4.40 7.95 13.89
N MET A 30 5.24 8.04 12.87
CA MET A 30 4.88 8.33 11.48
C MET A 30 4.93 7.05 10.64
N ARG A 31 4.20 7.04 9.53
CA ARG A 31 4.22 6.00 8.51
C ARG A 31 4.22 6.61 7.13
N GLN A 32 4.93 5.94 6.23
CA GLN A 32 4.96 6.29 4.83
C GLN A 32 3.69 5.83 4.11
N VAL A 33 3.03 6.77 3.45
CA VAL A 33 1.87 6.58 2.60
C VAL A 33 2.22 7.12 1.21
N LEU A 34 1.98 6.31 0.20
CA LEU A 34 2.04 6.70 -1.19
C LEU A 34 0.68 7.26 -1.60
N GLN A 35 0.61 8.55 -1.89
CA GLN A 35 -0.50 9.12 -2.60
C GLN A 35 -0.33 8.85 -4.10
N VAL A 36 -1.34 8.29 -4.72
CA VAL A 36 -1.36 7.96 -6.14
C VAL A 36 -2.54 8.67 -6.76
N ILE A 37 -2.27 9.59 -7.68
CA ILE A 37 -3.29 10.31 -8.43
C ILE A 37 -3.31 9.75 -9.84
N THR A 38 -4.43 9.20 -10.28
CA THR A 38 -4.57 8.72 -11.66
C THR A 38 -5.01 9.86 -12.57
N LYS A 39 -4.35 9.98 -13.73
CA LYS A 39 -4.80 10.89 -14.79
C LYS A 39 -6.01 10.36 -15.55
N ARG A 40 -6.22 9.04 -15.50
CA ARG A 40 -7.31 8.36 -16.17
C ARG A 40 -7.97 7.40 -15.20
N ASP A 41 -9.27 7.58 -15.00
CA ASP A 41 -10.04 6.70 -14.14
C ASP A 41 -10.08 5.25 -14.66
N GLY A 42 -10.06 4.27 -13.75
CA GLY A 42 -10.07 2.84 -14.09
C GLY A 42 -8.73 2.32 -14.65
N PHE A 43 -7.63 3.02 -14.40
CA PHE A 43 -6.31 2.61 -14.90
C PHE A 43 -5.69 1.53 -14.01
N ARG A 44 -5.12 0.47 -14.60
CA ARG A 44 -4.56 -0.67 -13.85
C ARG A 44 -3.05 -0.77 -13.91
N ARG A 45 -2.41 -0.74 -12.73
CA ARG A 45 -0.97 -1.01 -12.53
C ARG A 45 -0.69 -1.60 -11.16
N ALA A 46 0.43 -2.32 -11.03
CA ALA A 46 0.81 -2.94 -9.76
C ALA A 46 -0.32 -3.83 -9.17
N GLY A 47 -0.97 -4.61 -10.05
CA GLY A 47 -2.03 -5.54 -9.67
C GLY A 47 -3.33 -4.90 -9.16
N ARG A 48 -3.49 -3.57 -9.24
CA ARG A 48 -4.67 -2.85 -8.76
C ARG A 48 -5.20 -1.84 -9.76
N GLU A 49 -6.45 -1.44 -9.57
CA GLU A 49 -7.13 -0.39 -10.32
C GLU A 49 -7.06 0.92 -9.53
N TRP A 50 -6.83 2.03 -10.24
CA TRP A 50 -6.66 3.35 -9.67
C TRP A 50 -7.77 4.28 -10.16
N HIS A 51 -8.31 5.06 -9.22
CA HIS A 51 -9.39 6.02 -9.44
C HIS A 51 -9.07 7.29 -8.66
N GLY A 52 -9.34 8.46 -9.26
CA GLY A 52 -9.07 9.75 -8.63
C GLY A 52 -7.74 9.83 -7.86
N THR A 53 -7.83 10.05 -6.54
CA THR A 53 -6.70 10.08 -5.61
C THR A 53 -6.82 8.95 -4.60
N THR A 54 -5.82 8.07 -4.58
CA THR A 54 -5.75 6.94 -3.66
C THR A 54 -4.57 7.06 -2.71
N PHE A 55 -4.77 6.73 -1.44
CA PHE A 55 -3.73 6.70 -0.42
C PHE A 55 -3.40 5.27 -0.03
N VAL A 56 -2.15 4.86 -0.23
CA VAL A 56 -1.71 3.49 -0.03
C VAL A 56 -0.54 3.47 0.93
N PRO A 57 -0.63 2.78 2.07
CA PRO A 57 0.53 2.56 2.93
C PRO A 57 1.65 1.88 2.14
N VAL A 58 2.87 2.43 2.21
CA VAL A 58 4.01 1.89 1.47
C VAL A 58 4.33 0.45 1.91
N GLN A 59 4.01 0.09 3.15
CA GLN A 59 4.16 -1.27 3.68
C GLN A 59 3.24 -2.30 3.00
N GLU A 60 2.17 -1.88 2.33
CA GLU A 60 1.30 -2.76 1.53
C GLU A 60 1.77 -2.92 0.08
N LEU A 61 2.80 -2.17 -0.31
CA LEU A 61 3.42 -2.25 -1.62
C LEU A 61 4.72 -3.06 -1.53
N THR A 62 4.93 -3.95 -2.50
CA THR A 62 6.29 -4.47 -2.72
C THR A 62 7.13 -3.39 -3.41
N ARG A 63 8.46 -3.49 -3.30
CA ARG A 63 9.37 -2.58 -3.99
C ARG A 63 9.09 -2.49 -5.49
N GLU A 64 8.83 -3.64 -6.13
CA GLU A 64 8.48 -3.71 -7.54
C GLU A 64 7.16 -2.99 -7.85
N GLN A 65 6.14 -3.15 -6.99
CA GLN A 65 4.86 -2.46 -7.14
C GLN A 65 5.05 -0.94 -7.04
N PHE A 66 5.83 -0.48 -6.06
CA PHE A 66 6.17 0.93 -5.89
C PHE A 66 6.89 1.48 -7.13
N GLU A 67 7.93 0.79 -7.61
CA GLU A 67 8.67 1.21 -8.80
C GLU A 67 7.79 1.25 -10.06
N GLN A 68 6.84 0.31 -10.19
CA GLN A 68 5.88 0.32 -11.29
C GLN A 68 4.94 1.52 -11.22
N ILE A 69 4.51 1.93 -10.03
CA ILE A 69 3.62 3.08 -9.83
C ILE A 69 4.39 4.39 -10.06
N ASP A 70 5.60 4.50 -9.49
CA ASP A 70 6.48 5.67 -9.60
C ASP A 70 6.90 5.97 -11.05
N ARG A 71 7.21 4.93 -11.84
CA ARG A 71 7.63 5.10 -13.24
C ARG A 71 6.48 5.23 -14.22
N GLU A 72 5.24 5.08 -13.78
CA GLU A 72 4.10 5.10 -14.67
C GLU A 72 3.65 6.53 -14.98
N PRO A 73 3.71 7.00 -16.24
CA PRO A 73 3.38 8.38 -16.60
C PRO A 73 1.89 8.74 -16.41
N MET A 74 1.01 7.73 -16.37
CA MET A 74 -0.42 7.87 -16.15
C MET A 74 -0.77 8.04 -14.66
N LEU A 75 0.17 7.78 -13.77
CA LEU A 75 0.04 7.92 -12.32
C LEU A 75 0.97 9.03 -11.85
N VAL A 76 0.53 9.78 -10.84
CA VAL A 76 1.39 10.70 -10.10
C VAL A 76 1.54 10.14 -8.71
N ALA A 77 2.74 9.66 -8.39
CA ALA A 77 3.08 9.05 -7.12
C ALA A 77 3.78 10.07 -6.22
N GLN A 78 3.27 10.30 -5.02
CA GLN A 78 3.85 11.20 -4.03
C GLN A 78 4.00 10.48 -2.69
N LEU A 79 5.24 10.37 -2.21
CA LEU A 79 5.55 9.76 -0.93
C LEU A 79 5.32 10.80 0.19
N MET A 80 4.49 10.44 1.17
CA MET A 80 4.19 11.29 2.32
C MET A 80 4.39 10.52 3.62
N GLU A 81 4.82 11.23 4.66
CA GLU A 81 4.87 10.71 6.03
C GLU A 81 3.68 11.26 6.81
N VAL A 82 2.86 10.37 7.36
CA VAL A 82 1.68 10.72 8.14
C VAL A 82 1.70 10.01 9.49
N PRO A 83 1.10 10.59 10.55
CA PRO A 83 0.98 9.91 11.84
C PRO A 83 0.28 8.56 11.68
N GLU A 84 0.71 7.53 12.41
CA GLU A 84 0.15 6.18 12.23
C GLU A 84 -1.37 6.13 12.44
N GLU A 85 -1.88 6.97 13.36
CA GLU A 85 -3.30 7.14 13.63
C GLU A 85 -4.09 7.63 12.41
N GLN A 86 -3.45 8.41 11.53
CA GLN A 86 -4.09 8.98 10.34
C GLN A 86 -4.00 8.05 9.13
N VAL A 87 -3.09 7.07 9.11
CA VAL A 87 -2.94 6.12 7.98
C VAL A 87 -4.23 5.36 7.73
N GLY A 88 -4.86 4.85 8.80
CA GLY A 88 -6.12 4.12 8.70
C GLY A 88 -7.27 5.00 8.20
N GLU A 89 -7.30 6.28 8.60
CA GLU A 89 -8.29 7.24 8.12
C GLU A 89 -8.08 7.58 6.64
N LEU A 90 -6.83 7.81 6.22
CA LEU A 90 -6.47 8.11 4.82
C LEU A 90 -6.75 6.92 3.88
N ALA A 91 -6.44 5.69 4.31
CA ALA A 91 -6.73 4.49 3.54
C ALA A 91 -8.24 4.19 3.46
N ALA A 92 -9.01 4.51 4.50
CA ALA A 92 -10.46 4.33 4.51
C ALA A 92 -11.22 5.38 3.68
N ARG A 93 -10.61 6.54 3.43
CA ARG A 93 -11.18 7.65 2.64
C ARG A 93 -11.18 7.43 1.13
N ASP A 94 -10.53 6.37 0.67
CA ASP A 94 -10.34 6.02 -0.75
C ASP A 94 -11.63 5.84 -1.57
N GLY A 95 -12.82 5.91 -0.94
CA GLY A 95 -14.12 5.77 -1.59
C GLY A 95 -15.03 7.01 -1.58
N ALA A 96 -14.58 8.19 -1.14
CA ALA A 96 -15.49 9.32 -0.87
C ALA A 96 -15.51 10.45 -1.93
N ASP A 97 -14.54 10.56 -2.84
CA ASP A 97 -14.46 11.68 -3.79
C ASP A 97 -14.66 11.19 -5.23
N GLY A 98 -15.88 10.72 -5.51
CA GLY A 98 -16.32 10.27 -6.84
C GLY A 98 -17.78 10.61 -7.16
N SER A 99 -18.43 11.44 -6.35
CA SER A 99 -19.80 11.88 -6.62
C SER A 99 -19.97 13.37 -6.40
N GLU A 100 -20.44 14.03 -7.47
CA GLU A 100 -21.07 15.36 -7.55
C GLU A 100 -20.10 16.55 -7.77
N THR A 101 -19.98 17.08 -9.00
CA THR A 101 -20.98 18.01 -9.57
C THR A 101 -20.69 18.32 -11.05
N GLY A 102 -21.73 18.40 -11.91
CA GLY A 102 -21.61 19.08 -13.20
C GLY A 102 -22.65 18.78 -14.30
N THR A 103 -23.90 19.23 -14.10
CA THR A 103 -24.99 19.49 -15.08
C THR A 103 -25.52 18.38 -16.00
#